data_AF-A0AA43M461-F1
#
_entry.id   AF-A0AA43M461-F1
#
_cell.length_a   1.000
_cell.length_b   1.000
_cell.length_c   1.000
_cell.angle_alpha   90.00
_cell.angle_beta   90.00
_cell.angle_gamma   90.00
#
_symmetry.space_group_name_H-M   'P 1'
#
loop_
_entity.id
_entity.type
_entity.pdbx_description
1 polymer ?
#
loop_
_entity_poly.entity_id
_entity_poly.type
_entity_poly.pdbx_seq_one_letter_code
_entity_poly.pdbx_strand_id
1 'polypeptide(L)'
;MGKFIRGALAPIPEEDALDGITYDSCGKMKFHPDFHFSHGEHYSLEDLEYLCTFFGFDTTRSLSYAIGKTEGTCRKKYKELLETGKVDYYRNSYKKKLEV
;
A
#
# COMPACT_ATOMS: atom_id res chain seq x y z
N MET A 1 -22.20 4.59 -12.45
CA MET A 1 -21.61 5.04 -11.17
C MET A 1 -21.29 3.80 -10.36
N GLY A 2 -20.02 3.41 -10.32
CA GLY A 2 -19.58 2.14 -9.72
C GLY A 2 -19.86 2.15 -8.22
N LYS A 3 -20.63 1.16 -7.76
CA LYS A 3 -20.96 0.95 -6.35
C LYS A 3 -19.68 0.51 -5.65
N PHE A 4 -19.00 1.42 -4.96
CA PHE A 4 -17.87 1.08 -4.10
C PHE A 4 -18.37 0.08 -3.05
N ILE A 5 -17.79 -1.13 -3.04
CA ILE A 5 -18.01 -2.06 -1.94
C ILE A 5 -17.42 -1.37 -0.71
N ARG A 6 -18.27 -1.01 0.25
CA ARG A 6 -17.90 -0.34 1.50
C ARG A 6 -17.08 -1.31 2.35
N GLY A 7 -15.78 -1.45 2.06
CA GLY A 7 -14.82 -2.05 2.98
C GLY A 7 -14.53 -1.10 4.15
N ALA A 8 -13.99 -1.62 5.25
CA ALA A 8 -13.72 -0.85 6.47
C ALA A 8 -12.79 0.36 6.28
N LEU A 9 -12.01 0.40 5.20
CA LEU A 9 -11.12 1.52 4.84
C LEU A 9 -11.63 2.32 3.64
N ALA A 10 -12.92 2.26 3.30
CA ALA A 10 -13.49 3.11 2.27
C ALA A 10 -13.36 4.59 2.66
N PRO A 11 -13.12 5.51 1.70
CA PRO A 11 -13.09 6.94 2.01
C PRO A 11 -14.45 7.37 2.57
N ILE A 12 -14.44 8.23 3.58
CA ILE A 12 -15.59 8.95 4.10
C ILE A 12 -15.29 10.44 3.87
N PRO A 13 -15.52 10.96 2.65
CA PRO A 13 -14.97 12.25 2.23
C PRO A 13 -15.37 13.44 3.11
N GLU A 14 -16.53 13.37 3.76
CA GLU A 14 -17.02 14.41 4.66
C GLU A 14 -16.20 14.51 5.95
N GLU A 15 -15.80 13.37 6.52
CA GLU A 15 -14.96 13.28 7.72
C GLU A 15 -13.49 13.48 7.34
N ASP A 16 -13.03 12.77 6.32
CA ASP A 16 -11.65 12.81 5.83
C ASP A 16 -11.21 14.23 5.43
N ALA A 17 -12.12 15.04 4.87
CA ALA A 17 -11.81 16.42 4.48
C ALA A 17 -11.51 17.33 5.68
N LEU A 18 -12.05 17.03 6.87
CA LEU A 18 -11.73 17.79 8.10
C LEU A 18 -10.27 17.59 8.50
N ASP A 19 -9.74 16.40 8.22
CA ASP A 19 -8.34 16.03 8.49
C ASP A 19 -7.40 16.42 7.33
N GLY A 20 -7.87 17.19 6.34
CA GLY A 20 -7.06 17.60 5.19
C GLY A 20 -6.76 16.48 4.19
N ILE A 21 -7.42 15.34 4.32
CA ILE A 21 -7.28 14.22 3.41
C ILE A 21 -8.01 14.53 2.10
N THR A 22 -7.36 14.27 0.99
CA THR A 22 -7.95 14.44 -0.34
C THR A 22 -7.77 13.19 -1.18
N TYR A 23 -8.71 12.95 -2.10
CA TYR A 23 -8.72 11.77 -2.95
C TYR A 23 -8.58 12.14 -4.43
N ASP A 24 -8.05 11.22 -5.23
CA ASP A 24 -8.09 11.30 -6.69
C ASP A 24 -9.45 10.87 -7.25
N SER A 25 -9.65 10.99 -8.57
CA SER A 25 -10.89 10.59 -9.24
C SER A 25 -11.19 9.09 -9.17
N CYS A 26 -10.19 8.27 -8.83
CA CYS A 26 -10.33 6.84 -8.59
C CYS A 26 -10.61 6.51 -7.11
N GLY A 27 -10.70 7.52 -6.24
CA GLY A 27 -10.93 7.37 -4.82
C GLY A 27 -9.69 6.95 -4.02
N LYS A 28 -8.47 7.10 -4.56
CA LYS A 28 -7.21 6.86 -3.82
C LYS A 28 -6.77 8.09 -3.08
N MET A 29 -6.25 7.91 -1.87
CA MET A 29 -5.74 9.01 -1.06
C MET A 29 -4.55 9.66 -1.77
N LYS A 30 -4.58 10.98 -1.92
CA LYS A 30 -3.41 11.78 -2.31
C LYS A 30 -2.39 11.79 -1.17
N PHE A 31 -1.21 12.32 -1.42
CA PHE A 31 -0.20 12.44 -0.37
C PHE A 31 -0.77 13.17 0.85
N HIS A 32 -0.49 12.61 2.03
CA HIS A 32 -0.87 13.11 3.34
C HIS A 32 0.25 12.69 4.30
N PRO A 33 0.87 13.61 5.04
CA PRO A 33 2.06 13.32 5.84
C PRO A 33 1.83 12.22 6.89
N ASP A 34 0.66 12.20 7.53
CA ASP A 34 0.37 11.24 8.62
C ASP A 34 0.20 9.80 8.12
N PHE A 35 -0.31 9.60 6.91
CA PHE A 35 -0.52 8.28 6.31
C PHE A 35 0.64 7.84 5.41
N HIS A 36 1.44 8.80 4.95
CA HIS A 36 2.55 8.59 4.04
C HIS A 36 3.86 9.07 4.66
N PHE A 37 4.11 8.68 5.92
CA PHE A 37 5.26 9.10 6.71
C PHE A 37 6.62 8.68 6.10
N SER A 38 6.63 7.68 5.22
CA SER A 38 7.82 7.18 4.51
C SER A 38 7.90 7.72 3.07
N HIS A 39 7.41 8.93 2.84
CA HIS A 39 7.44 9.54 1.51
C HIS A 39 8.86 9.99 1.11
N GLY A 40 9.26 9.69 -0.12
CA GLY A 40 10.61 9.98 -0.62
C GLY A 40 11.68 8.96 -0.20
N GLU A 41 11.45 8.23 0.89
CA GLU A 41 12.37 7.22 1.39
C GLU A 41 12.42 5.97 0.50
N HIS A 42 13.58 5.29 0.50
CA HIS A 42 13.73 3.98 -0.13
C HIS A 42 12.85 2.94 0.56
N TYR A 43 12.55 1.84 -0.14
CA TYR A 43 11.88 0.70 0.48
C TYR A 43 12.88 -0.09 1.31
N SER A 44 12.52 -0.36 2.57
CA SER A 44 13.26 -1.29 3.41
C SER A 44 13.07 -2.73 2.91
N LEU A 45 13.90 -3.66 3.39
CA LEU A 45 13.70 -5.09 3.10
C LEU A 45 12.34 -5.57 3.61
N GLU A 46 11.93 -5.13 4.81
CA GLU A 46 10.66 -5.49 5.44
C GLU A 46 9.48 -4.91 4.64
N ASP A 47 9.59 -3.70 4.10
CA ASP A 47 8.56 -3.12 3.24
C ASP A 47 8.35 -3.97 1.99
N LEU A 48 9.44 -4.46 1.37
CA LEU A 48 9.40 -5.26 0.15
C LEU A 48 8.84 -6.66 0.43
N GLU A 49 9.26 -7.27 1.53
CA GLU A 49 8.72 -8.54 2.04
C GLU A 49 7.23 -8.46 2.31
N TYR A 50 6.80 -7.44 3.06
CA TYR A 50 5.41 -7.21 3.40
C TYR A 50 4.59 -6.92 2.13
N LEU A 51 5.05 -6.00 1.28
CA LEU A 51 4.41 -5.68 0.01
C LEU A 51 4.23 -6.95 -0.84
N CYS A 52 5.30 -7.71 -1.11
CA CYS A 52 5.20 -8.88 -1.98
C CYS A 52 4.34 -10.00 -1.38
N THR A 53 4.34 -10.16 -0.06
CA THR A 53 3.58 -11.21 0.63
C THR A 53 2.08 -10.94 0.61
N PHE A 54 1.67 -9.72 0.94
CA PHE A 54 0.25 -9.38 1.14
C PHE A 54 -0.41 -8.72 -0.07
N PHE A 55 0.34 -8.37 -1.13
CA PHE A 55 -0.24 -7.84 -2.36
C PHE A 55 -1.16 -8.88 -3.04
N GLY A 56 -2.43 -8.53 -3.17
CA GLY A 56 -3.49 -9.38 -3.72
C GLY A 56 -4.31 -10.12 -2.66
N PHE A 57 -3.82 -10.20 -1.41
CA PHE A 57 -4.60 -10.64 -0.25
C PHE A 57 -5.28 -9.45 0.41
N ASP A 58 -4.50 -8.41 0.70
CA ASP A 58 -4.98 -7.16 1.27
C ASP A 58 -5.29 -6.11 0.19
N THR A 59 -6.11 -5.13 0.56
CA THR A 59 -6.31 -3.96 -0.30
C THR A 59 -5.03 -3.15 -0.42
N THR A 60 -4.78 -2.54 -1.58
CA THR A 60 -3.62 -1.66 -1.76
C THR A 60 -3.57 -0.54 -0.71
N ARG A 61 -4.73 -0.07 -0.25
CA ARG A 61 -4.84 0.95 0.78
C ARG A 61 -4.29 0.48 2.13
N SER A 62 -4.69 -0.72 2.57
CA SER A 62 -4.15 -1.32 3.79
C SER A 62 -2.63 -1.42 3.74
N LEU A 63 -2.10 -1.91 2.61
CA LEU A 63 -0.64 -2.00 2.38
C LEU A 63 0.03 -0.64 2.38
N SER A 64 -0.60 0.35 1.75
CA SER A 64 -0.14 1.73 1.66
C SER A 64 0.02 2.36 3.05
N TYR A 65 -0.95 2.16 3.94
CA TYR A 65 -0.89 2.65 5.32
C TYR A 65 0.15 1.92 6.15
N ALA A 66 0.25 0.58 6.02
CA ALA A 66 1.26 -0.19 6.75
C ALA A 66 2.69 0.21 6.36
N ILE A 67 2.94 0.46 5.09
CA ILE A 67 4.26 0.83 4.56
C ILE A 67 4.54 2.34 4.71
N GLY A 68 3.51 3.16 4.88
CA GLY A 68 3.64 4.62 4.90
C GLY A 68 3.97 5.22 3.54
N LYS A 69 3.52 4.62 2.44
CA LYS A 69 3.73 5.09 1.05
C LYS A 69 2.43 5.08 0.29
N THR A 70 2.28 5.93 -0.73
CA THR A 70 1.01 6.07 -1.47
C THR A 70 0.61 4.79 -2.22
N GLU A 71 -0.70 4.53 -2.35
CA GLU A 71 -1.24 3.37 -3.06
C GLU A 71 -0.63 3.19 -4.46
N GLY A 72 -0.43 4.31 -5.18
CA GLY A 72 0.19 4.32 -6.50
C GLY A 72 1.65 3.88 -6.47
N THR A 73 2.41 4.32 -5.47
CA THR A 73 3.83 3.96 -5.29
C THR A 73 3.98 2.49 -4.94
N CYS A 74 3.12 1.95 -4.06
CA CYS A 74 3.11 0.52 -3.74
C CYS A 74 2.79 -0.35 -4.96
N ARG A 75 1.76 0.01 -5.75
CA ARG A 75 1.42 -0.72 -6.99
C ARG A 75 2.54 -0.67 -8.01
N LYS A 76 3.16 0.49 -8.20
CA LYS A 76 4.29 0.66 -9.13
C LYS A 76 5.47 -0.21 -8.71
N LYS A 77 5.82 -0.19 -7.41
CA LYS A 77 6.93 -1.00 -6.89
C LYS A 77 6.64 -2.50 -7.03
N TYR A 78 5.44 -2.97 -6.67
CA TYR A 78 5.09 -4.38 -6.86
C TYR A 78 5.20 -4.80 -8.33
N LYS A 79 4.71 -3.98 -9.27
CA LYS A 79 4.81 -4.25 -10.71
C LYS A 79 6.27 -4.37 -11.17
N GLU A 80 7.15 -3.45 -10.75
CA GLU A 80 8.59 -3.51 -11.03
C GLU A 80 9.23 -4.81 -10.50
N LEU A 81 8.86 -5.23 -9.29
CA LEU A 81 9.36 -6.48 -8.70
C LEU A 81 8.84 -7.72 -9.44
N LEU A 82 7.60 -7.67 -9.94
CA LEU A 82 7.00 -8.73 -10.73
C LEU A 82 7.71 -8.87 -12.07
N GLU A 83 7.95 -7.76 -12.77
CA GLU A 83 8.66 -7.71 -14.05
C GLU A 83 10.12 -8.17 -13.92
N THR A 84 10.74 -7.93 -12.77
CA THR A 84 12.12 -8.38 -12.48
C THR A 84 12.22 -9.76 -11.84
N GLY A 85 11.09 -10.46 -11.64
CA GLY A 85 11.06 -11.81 -11.05
C GLY A 85 11.45 -11.89 -9.57
N LYS A 86 11.39 -10.78 -8.84
CA LYS A 86 11.84 -10.67 -7.43
C LYS A 86 10.73 -10.88 -6.41
N VAL A 87 9.47 -11.01 -6.82
CA VAL A 87 8.33 -11.19 -5.90
C VAL A 87 8.49 -12.44 -5.04
N ASP A 88 8.83 -13.59 -5.64
CA ASP A 88 8.97 -14.84 -4.90
C ASP A 88 10.19 -14.84 -3.98
N TYR A 89 11.25 -14.12 -4.35
CA TYR A 89 12.40 -13.91 -3.47
C TYR A 89 12.00 -13.27 -2.14
N TYR A 90 11.27 -12.15 -2.19
CA TYR A 90 10.83 -11.46 -0.98
C TYR A 90 9.78 -12.24 -0.18
N ARG A 91 8.86 -12.94 -0.86
CA ARG A 91 7.90 -13.84 -0.19
C ARG A 91 8.60 -14.94 0.59
N ASN A 92 9.60 -15.57 -0.02
CA ASN A 92 10.36 -16.63 0.63
C ASN A 92 11.22 -16.10 1.77
N SER A 93 11.79 -14.89 1.63
CA SER A 93 12.50 -14.21 2.72
C SER A 93 11.59 -13.99 3.93
N TYR A 94 10.38 -13.47 3.71
CA TYR A 94 9.38 -13.29 4.76
C TYR A 94 9.01 -14.60 5.47
N LYS A 95 8.73 -15.66 4.71
CA LYS A 95 8.39 -16.99 5.27
C LYS A 95 9.49 -17.53 6.18
N LYS A 96 10.75 -17.43 5.75
CA LYS A 96 11.89 -17.89 6.55
C LYS A 96 11.97 -17.18 7.90
N LYS A 97 11.58 -15.91 8.00
CA LYS A 97 11.56 -15.17 9.27
C LYS A 97 10.48 -15.66 10.24
N LEU A 98 9.41 -16.29 9.73
CA LEU A 98 8.32 -16.82 10.56
C LEU A 98 8.57 -18.25 11.06
N GLU A 99 9.52 -18.96 10.46
CA GLU A 99 9.88 -20.34 10.81
C GLU A 99 10.96 -20.41 11.91
N VAL A 100 11.40 -19.26 12.43
CA VAL A 100 12.39 -19.11 13.52
C VAL A 100 11.67 -19.02 14.86
#